data_AF-A0A7C8ADX7-F1
#
_entry.id   AF-A0A7C8ADX7-F1
#
_cell.length_a   1.000
_cell.length_b   1.000
_cell.length_c   1.000
_cell.angle_alpha   90.00
_cell.angle_beta   90.00
_cell.angle_gamma   90.00
#
_symmetry.space_group_name_H-M   'P 1'
#
loop_
_entity.id
_entity.type
_entity.pdbx_description
1 polymer ?
#
loop_
_entity_poly.entity_id
_entity_poly.type
_entity_poly.pdbx_seq_one_letter_code
_entity_poly.pdbx_strand_id
1 'polypeptide(L)'
;MRLIPTLFPKAPRWILTTAFYSGFCLCFFFIGAAVYVAIGPEEGQLLRTRQMLALTIMVICVVVFIFSMRWFISEKPLRSNAELKPAPLEVFPDSRIVKYGPGSKFHGIEWLPRYSELSVDINNPTSTDYDNFDAQISTDLVINHMVQIGGLGECKVEGAHGFTEPPHWQHMDGDQPVGPVDDPQWGYEVIPIDENGDPILPFLGADWTYRIRCSKIPANSHLVLFGALVAVNEHVYDKPPHPAPSPWPFFDPPRPAKWVTLVAIFQVSGHDYKKAIHKGSIGQIHKIE
;
A
#
# COMPACT_ATOMS: atom_id res chain seq x y z
N MET A 1 17.70 6.08 -25.54
CA MET A 1 16.94 7.30 -25.15
C MET A 1 16.60 7.26 -23.64
N ARG A 2 17.56 7.54 -22.75
CA ARG A 2 17.34 7.56 -21.27
C ARG A 2 18.01 8.76 -20.55
N LEU A 3 18.47 9.79 -21.28
CA LEU A 3 19.32 10.86 -20.73
C LEU A 3 18.59 12.14 -20.27
N ILE A 4 17.29 12.28 -20.50
CA ILE A 4 16.55 13.53 -20.23
C ILE A 4 15.98 13.68 -18.80
N PRO A 5 15.65 12.63 -18.01
CA PRO A 5 14.91 12.83 -16.77
C PRO A 5 15.72 13.39 -15.58
N THR A 6 17.05 13.50 -15.67
CA THR A 6 17.89 13.90 -14.52
C THR A 6 17.97 15.41 -14.29
N LEU A 7 17.73 16.23 -15.32
CA LEU A 7 17.95 17.69 -15.22
C LEU A 7 16.76 18.45 -14.60
N PHE A 8 15.55 17.88 -14.57
CA PHE A 8 14.34 18.56 -14.09
C PHE A 8 13.36 17.60 -13.37
N PRO A 9 13.71 17.07 -12.18
CA PRO A 9 12.93 16.04 -11.51
C PRO A 9 11.53 16.49 -11.04
N LYS A 10 11.28 17.80 -10.96
CA LYS A 10 10.00 18.38 -10.53
C LYS A 10 9.20 19.04 -11.65
N ALA A 11 9.72 19.10 -12.87
CA ALA A 11 8.95 19.64 -13.97
C ALA A 11 7.84 18.64 -14.34
N PRO A 12 6.58 19.08 -14.45
CA PRO A 12 5.54 18.26 -15.02
C PRO A 12 6.00 17.72 -16.38
N ARG A 13 5.78 16.42 -16.64
CA ARG A 13 6.21 15.76 -17.88
C ARG A 13 5.81 16.53 -19.15
N TRP A 14 4.67 17.24 -19.11
CA TRP A 14 4.18 18.06 -20.23
C TRP A 14 5.12 19.24 -20.57
N ILE A 15 5.75 19.89 -19.58
CA ILE A 15 6.67 21.02 -19.83
C ILE A 15 7.90 20.56 -20.62
N LEU A 16 8.47 19.40 -20.25
CA LEU A 16 9.62 18.81 -20.93
C LEU A 16 9.30 18.41 -22.37
N THR A 17 8.09 17.91 -22.62
CA THR A 17 7.64 17.58 -23.99
C THR A 17 7.44 18.85 -24.81
N THR A 18 6.76 19.87 -24.26
CA THR A 18 6.56 21.14 -24.98
C THR A 18 7.88 21.82 -25.33
N ALA A 19 8.85 21.85 -24.40
CA ALA A 19 10.17 22.41 -24.64
C ALA A 19 10.97 21.64 -25.71
N PHE A 20 10.85 20.31 -25.74
CA PHE A 20 11.50 19.49 -26.76
C PHE A 20 10.92 19.77 -28.16
N TYR A 21 9.59 19.84 -28.29
CA TYR A 21 8.94 20.12 -29.57
C TYR A 21 9.17 21.55 -30.05
N SER A 22 9.16 22.55 -29.16
CA SER A 22 9.44 23.94 -29.54
C SER A 22 10.90 24.11 -29.99
N GLY A 23 11.85 23.48 -29.30
CA GLY A 23 13.25 23.42 -29.71
C GLY A 23 13.43 22.77 -31.08
N PHE A 24 12.76 21.62 -31.30
CA PHE A 24 12.78 20.93 -32.59
C PHE A 24 12.24 21.83 -33.72
N CYS A 25 11.08 22.48 -33.53
CA CYS A 25 10.51 23.37 -34.54
C CYS A 25 11.43 24.57 -34.86
N LEU A 26 12.06 25.17 -33.85
CA LEU A 26 13.02 26.26 -34.05
C LEU A 26 14.24 25.79 -34.85
N CYS A 27 14.79 24.61 -34.54
CA CYS A 27 15.93 24.06 -35.30
C CYS A 27 15.61 23.90 -36.79
N PHE A 28 14.44 23.34 -37.14
CA PHE A 28 14.05 23.19 -38.54
C PHE A 28 13.85 24.53 -39.25
N PHE A 29 13.31 25.53 -38.54
CA PHE A 29 13.17 26.88 -39.07
C PHE A 29 14.53 27.50 -39.40
N PHE A 30 15.50 27.42 -38.47
CA PHE A 30 16.85 27.96 -38.70
C PHE A 30 17.61 27.21 -39.78
N ILE A 31 17.46 25.88 -39.90
CA ILE A 31 18.05 25.10 -40.98
C ILE A 31 17.45 25.53 -42.33
N GLY A 32 16.12 25.69 -42.42
CA GLY A 32 15.46 26.18 -43.63
C GLY A 32 15.93 27.58 -44.03
N ALA A 33 16.06 28.50 -43.06
CA ALA A 33 16.57 29.85 -43.29
C ALA A 33 18.05 29.86 -43.70
N ALA A 34 18.89 29.04 -43.07
CA ALA A 34 20.31 28.92 -43.42
C ALA A 34 20.51 28.34 -44.82
N VAL A 35 19.73 27.32 -45.19
CA VAL A 35 19.73 26.77 -46.56
C VAL A 35 19.25 27.82 -47.56
N TYR A 36 18.24 28.62 -47.22
CA TYR A 36 17.77 29.71 -48.08
C TYR A 36 18.84 30.78 -48.31
N VAL A 37 19.59 31.16 -47.27
CA VAL A 37 20.66 32.17 -47.35
C VAL A 37 21.93 31.65 -48.04
N ALA A 38 22.33 30.40 -47.77
CA ALA A 38 23.54 29.80 -48.35
C ALA A 38 23.42 29.57 -49.87
N ILE A 39 22.20 29.51 -50.38
CA ILE A 39 21.92 29.29 -51.78
C ILE A 39 21.80 30.66 -52.47
N GLY A 40 22.96 31.25 -52.81
CA GLY A 40 23.07 32.58 -53.41
C GLY A 40 22.36 32.76 -54.78
N PRO A 41 22.21 34.01 -55.24
CA PRO A 41 21.44 34.37 -56.41
C PRO A 41 22.25 34.17 -57.69
N GLU A 42 22.20 32.98 -58.29
CA GLU A 42 22.68 32.79 -59.66
C GLU A 42 21.70 31.99 -60.51
N GLU A 43 21.42 32.58 -61.67
CA GLU A 43 20.69 32.11 -62.86
C GLU A 43 19.21 31.69 -62.68
N GLY A 44 18.32 32.46 -63.33
CA GLY A 44 16.87 32.51 -63.08
C GLY A 44 16.06 31.23 -63.30
N GLN A 45 16.62 30.18 -63.91
CA GLN A 45 15.95 28.87 -64.00
C GLN A 45 16.09 28.03 -62.72
N LEU A 46 17.21 28.15 -61.99
CA LEU A 46 17.37 27.49 -60.69
C LEU A 46 16.46 28.11 -59.62
N LEU A 47 16.12 29.39 -59.77
CA LEU A 47 15.31 30.13 -58.79
C LEU A 47 13.90 29.53 -58.63
N ARG A 48 13.25 29.13 -59.73
CA ARG A 48 11.91 28.52 -59.66
C ARG A 48 11.92 27.17 -58.95
N THR A 49 12.88 26.31 -59.28
CA THR A 49 13.00 24.99 -58.64
C THR A 49 13.27 25.13 -57.14
N ARG A 50 14.09 26.10 -56.74
CA ARG A 50 14.38 26.41 -55.33
C ARG A 50 13.16 26.94 -54.59
N GLN A 51 12.39 27.84 -55.19
CA GLN A 51 11.15 28.34 -54.60
C GLN A 51 10.11 27.22 -54.41
N MET A 52 9.97 26.32 -55.38
CA MET A 52 9.07 25.17 -55.27
C MET A 52 9.51 24.20 -54.18
N LEU A 53 10.82 23.94 -54.04
CA LEU A 53 11.34 23.09 -52.99
C LEU A 53 11.12 23.69 -51.59
N ALA A 54 11.44 24.99 -51.42
CA ALA A 54 11.22 25.68 -50.15
C ALA A 54 9.74 25.70 -49.75
N LEU A 55 8.83 25.95 -50.70
CA LEU A 55 7.39 25.90 -50.47
C LEU A 55 6.94 24.49 -50.07
N THR A 56 7.47 23.46 -50.73
CA THR A 56 7.15 22.05 -50.41
C THR A 56 7.57 21.70 -48.99
N ILE A 57 8.79 22.07 -48.60
CA ILE A 57 9.29 21.85 -47.23
C ILE A 57 8.43 22.59 -46.20
N MET A 58 8.06 23.84 -46.48
CA MET A 58 7.19 24.62 -45.59
C MET A 58 5.83 23.94 -45.39
N VAL A 59 5.20 23.46 -46.48
CA VAL A 59 3.91 22.75 -46.41
C VAL A 59 4.03 21.47 -45.56
N ILE A 60 5.10 20.69 -45.74
CA ILE A 60 5.34 19.48 -44.94
C ILE A 60 5.48 19.83 -43.45
N CYS A 61 6.24 20.87 -43.11
CA CYS A 61 6.39 21.33 -41.73
C CYS A 61 5.05 21.75 -41.10
N VAL A 62 4.22 22.48 -41.84
CA VAL A 62 2.88 22.90 -41.37
C VAL A 62 1.97 21.70 -41.15
N VAL A 63 1.97 20.72 -42.06
CA VAL A 63 1.16 19.49 -41.90
C VAL A 63 1.59 18.70 -40.67
N VAL A 64 2.89 18.48 -40.48
CA VAL A 64 3.43 17.77 -39.30
C VAL A 64 3.06 18.49 -38.00
N PHE A 65 3.11 19.83 -38.00
CA PHE A 65 2.71 20.64 -36.86
C PHE A 65 1.20 20.52 -36.53
N ILE A 66 0.34 20.53 -37.55
CA ILE A 66 -1.11 20.35 -37.34
C ILE A 66 -1.42 18.97 -36.77
N PHE A 67 -0.78 17.92 -37.29
CA PHE A 67 -0.98 16.55 -36.80
C PHE A 67 -0.46 16.37 -35.36
N SER A 68 0.70 16.94 -35.01
CA SER A 68 1.23 16.87 -33.65
C SER A 68 0.35 17.64 -32.66
N MET A 69 -0.17 18.80 -33.04
CA MET A 69 -1.12 19.56 -32.22
C MET A 69 -2.43 18.82 -32.02
N ARG A 70 -2.97 18.16 -33.06
CA ARG A 70 -4.20 17.36 -32.95
C ARG A 70 -4.00 16.15 -32.03
N TRP A 71 -2.86 15.46 -32.15
CA TRP A 71 -2.50 14.36 -31.25
C TRP A 71 -2.44 14.87 -29.79
N PHE A 72 -1.79 16.00 -29.56
CA PHE A 72 -1.67 16.61 -28.22
C PHE A 72 -3.02 17.06 -27.63
N ILE A 73 -3.92 17.60 -28.46
CA ILE A 73 -5.27 17.98 -28.02
C ILE A 73 -6.14 16.74 -27.76
N SER A 74 -5.95 15.66 -28.52
CA SER A 74 -6.65 14.38 -28.31
C SER A 74 -6.18 13.68 -27.04
N GLU A 75 -4.93 13.89 -26.63
CA GLU A 75 -4.39 13.48 -25.35
C GLU A 75 -4.64 14.50 -24.24
N LYS A 76 -5.68 15.34 -24.34
CA LYS A 76 -6.22 15.97 -23.12
C LYS A 76 -6.42 14.82 -22.15
N PRO A 77 -5.64 14.75 -21.05
CA PRO A 77 -5.78 13.63 -20.15
C PRO A 77 -7.23 13.68 -19.72
N LEU A 78 -7.95 12.59 -19.91
CA LEU A 78 -9.21 12.30 -19.21
C LEU A 78 -8.92 12.16 -17.70
N ARG A 79 -8.11 13.07 -17.12
CA ARG A 79 -8.35 13.66 -15.82
C ARG A 79 -9.70 14.36 -15.92
N SER A 80 -10.76 13.55 -15.98
CA SER A 80 -11.88 13.86 -15.12
C SER A 80 -11.22 14.10 -13.76
N ASN A 81 -11.27 15.34 -13.30
CA ASN A 81 -11.05 15.64 -11.89
C ASN A 81 -12.23 15.02 -11.19
N ALA A 82 -12.20 13.69 -11.15
CA ALA A 82 -12.99 12.85 -10.33
C ALA A 82 -12.57 13.26 -8.94
N GLU A 83 -13.17 14.34 -8.44
CA GLU A 83 -12.99 14.83 -7.09
C GLU A 83 -13.27 13.61 -6.21
N LEU A 84 -12.19 13.02 -5.72
CA LEU A 84 -12.26 11.90 -4.81
C LEU A 84 -12.80 12.53 -3.53
N LYS A 85 -14.12 12.55 -3.41
CA LYS A 85 -14.74 12.85 -2.13
C LYS A 85 -14.29 11.73 -1.19
N PRO A 86 -13.62 12.05 -0.08
CA PRO A 86 -13.27 11.03 0.89
C PRO A 86 -14.55 10.30 1.28
N ALA A 87 -14.53 8.98 1.21
CA ALA A 87 -15.64 8.19 1.70
C ALA A 87 -15.79 8.44 3.21
N PRO A 88 -16.98 8.75 3.73
CA PRO A 88 -17.18 8.99 5.14
C PRO A 88 -17.23 7.67 5.91
N LEU A 89 -16.12 6.94 5.95
CA LEU A 89 -15.89 5.88 6.92
C LEU A 89 -15.02 6.47 8.02
N GLU A 90 -15.53 6.45 9.24
CA GLU A 90 -14.78 6.88 10.41
C GLU A 90 -14.07 5.66 11.00
N VAL A 91 -12.79 5.81 11.31
CA VAL A 91 -11.97 4.72 11.87
C VAL A 91 -11.35 5.23 13.16
N PHE A 92 -11.65 4.57 14.27
CA PHE A 92 -11.17 4.90 15.61
C PHE A 92 -10.31 3.74 16.16
N PRO A 93 -9.02 3.75 15.85
CA PRO A 93 -8.06 2.83 16.42
C PRO A 93 -7.62 3.28 17.83
N ASP A 94 -7.66 2.38 18.80
CA ASP A 94 -7.15 2.57 20.16
C ASP A 94 -6.21 1.42 20.55
N SER A 95 -5.14 1.72 21.27
CA SER A 95 -4.22 0.71 21.79
C SER A 95 -3.76 1.04 23.20
N ARG A 96 -3.84 0.05 24.08
CA ARG A 96 -3.59 0.23 25.51
C ARG A 96 -2.99 -1.02 26.15
N ILE A 97 -2.34 -0.84 27.30
CA ILE A 97 -1.84 -1.94 28.12
C ILE A 97 -2.93 -2.27 29.14
N VAL A 98 -3.67 -3.35 28.91
CA VAL A 98 -4.65 -3.86 29.86
C VAL A 98 -4.12 -5.10 30.55
N LYS A 99 -4.34 -5.19 31.86
CA LYS A 99 -3.98 -6.34 32.68
C LYS A 99 -5.18 -7.27 32.77
N TYR A 100 -5.28 -8.21 31.85
CA TYR A 100 -6.11 -9.38 32.06
C TYR A 100 -5.31 -10.45 32.82
N GLY A 101 -5.99 -11.34 33.55
CA GLY A 101 -5.33 -12.43 34.25
C GLY A 101 -4.59 -13.35 33.26
N PRO A 102 -3.39 -13.86 33.58
CA PRO A 102 -2.70 -14.82 32.71
C PRO A 102 -3.59 -16.04 32.43
N GLY A 103 -3.70 -16.45 31.16
CA GLY A 103 -4.54 -17.58 30.72
C GLY A 103 -6.05 -17.28 30.67
N SER A 104 -6.46 -16.05 31.00
CA SER A 104 -7.87 -15.64 30.82
C SER A 104 -8.23 -15.58 29.33
N LYS A 105 -9.46 -15.97 28.98
CA LYS A 105 -9.96 -15.85 27.61
C LYS A 105 -10.84 -14.63 27.47
N PHE A 106 -10.39 -13.62 26.73
CA PHE A 106 -11.15 -12.40 26.47
C PHE A 106 -11.51 -12.33 24.99
N HIS A 107 -12.81 -12.29 24.68
CA HIS A 107 -13.34 -12.42 23.31
C HIS A 107 -12.82 -13.64 22.52
N GLY A 108 -12.51 -14.73 23.24
CA GLY A 108 -11.95 -15.96 22.64
C GLY A 108 -10.43 -15.95 22.49
N ILE A 109 -9.75 -14.83 22.76
CA ILE A 109 -8.29 -14.74 22.77
C ILE A 109 -7.78 -15.13 24.16
N GLU A 110 -6.92 -16.14 24.23
CA GLU A 110 -6.20 -16.45 25.46
C GLU A 110 -5.15 -15.36 25.73
N TRP A 111 -5.26 -14.69 26.87
CA TRP A 111 -4.46 -13.53 27.19
C TRP A 111 -3.16 -13.88 27.90
N LEU A 112 -2.07 -13.37 27.37
CA LEU A 112 -0.73 -13.53 27.93
C LEU A 112 -0.22 -12.21 28.53
N PRO A 113 0.62 -12.25 29.58
CA PRO A 113 1.15 -11.04 30.21
C PRO A 113 1.91 -10.08 29.29
N ARG A 114 2.34 -10.57 28.12
CA ARG A 114 3.07 -9.82 27.10
C ARG A 114 2.19 -9.10 26.08
N TYR A 115 0.87 -9.31 26.14
CA TYR A 115 -0.05 -8.69 25.19
C TYR A 115 -0.43 -7.26 25.59
N SER A 116 -0.55 -6.41 24.59
CA SER A 116 -1.32 -5.17 24.65
C SER A 116 -2.58 -5.30 23.80
N GLU A 117 -3.56 -4.47 24.10
CA GLU A 117 -4.85 -4.45 23.40
C GLU A 117 -4.78 -3.52 22.18
N LEU A 118 -5.43 -3.95 21.10
CA LEU A 118 -5.81 -3.14 19.96
C LEU A 118 -7.32 -3.22 19.78
N SER A 119 -7.99 -2.07 19.80
CA SER A 119 -9.39 -1.93 19.38
C SER A 119 -9.43 -1.10 18.10
N VAL A 120 -10.18 -1.53 17.10
CA VAL A 120 -10.40 -0.75 15.87
C VAL A 120 -11.90 -0.70 15.60
N ASP A 121 -12.47 0.48 15.82
CA ASP A 121 -13.86 0.78 15.50
C ASP A 121 -13.97 1.37 14.10
N ILE A 122 -14.80 0.79 13.25
CA ILE A 122 -15.10 1.28 11.90
C ILE A 122 -16.58 1.63 11.87
N ASN A 123 -16.88 2.92 11.75
CA ASN A 123 -18.23 3.46 11.73
C ASN A 123 -18.59 3.92 10.32
N ASN A 124 -19.75 3.49 9.83
CA ASN A 124 -20.38 4.03 8.64
C ASN A 124 -21.56 4.93 9.07
N PRO A 125 -21.34 6.23 9.31
CA PRO A 125 -22.42 7.15 9.67
C PRO A 125 -23.30 7.55 8.47
N THR A 126 -23.01 7.06 7.27
CA THR A 126 -23.71 7.47 6.07
C THR A 126 -24.98 6.66 5.84
N SER A 127 -25.87 7.20 5.01
CA SER A 127 -27.05 6.49 4.51
C SER A 127 -26.75 5.51 3.36
N THR A 128 -25.47 5.31 3.02
CA THR A 128 -25.06 4.53 1.85
C THR A 128 -24.27 3.31 2.27
N ASP A 129 -24.51 2.20 1.57
CA ASP A 129 -23.80 0.96 1.80
C ASP A 129 -22.45 0.93 1.06
N TYR A 130 -21.50 0.17 1.59
CA TYR A 130 -20.24 -0.13 0.91
C TYR A 130 -20.15 -1.62 0.58
N ASP A 131 -20.08 -1.97 -0.69
CA ASP A 131 -19.91 -3.35 -1.16
C ASP A 131 -18.43 -3.70 -1.31
N ASN A 132 -18.13 -5.00 -1.24
CA ASN A 132 -16.79 -5.56 -1.47
C ASN A 132 -15.71 -4.87 -0.62
N PHE A 133 -16.00 -4.68 0.66
CA PHE A 133 -15.10 -4.02 1.60
C PHE A 133 -13.91 -4.93 1.91
N ASP A 134 -12.71 -4.41 1.70
CA ASP A 134 -11.46 -5.11 1.91
C ASP A 134 -10.45 -4.14 2.55
N ALA A 135 -10.16 -4.34 3.83
CA ALA A 135 -9.26 -3.50 4.59
C ALA A 135 -8.04 -4.28 5.07
N GLN A 136 -6.87 -3.65 5.02
CA GLN A 136 -5.65 -4.14 5.65
C GLN A 136 -5.30 -3.23 6.83
N ILE A 137 -5.14 -3.84 8.00
CA ILE A 137 -4.66 -3.19 9.22
C ILE A 137 -3.19 -3.54 9.41
N SER A 138 -2.36 -2.56 9.74
CA SER A 138 -0.95 -2.73 10.07
C SER A 138 -0.59 -1.94 11.33
N THR A 139 0.35 -2.43 12.14
CA THR A 139 0.87 -1.69 13.33
C THR A 139 2.38 -1.80 13.45
N ASP A 140 3.00 -1.02 14.35
CA ASP A 140 4.41 -1.17 14.72
C ASP A 140 4.69 -2.34 15.68
N LEU A 141 3.65 -3.10 16.01
CA LEU A 141 3.67 -4.30 16.82
C LEU A 141 3.17 -5.48 15.98
N VAL A 142 3.51 -6.68 16.43
CA VAL A 142 2.98 -7.90 15.82
C VAL A 142 1.56 -8.11 16.32
N ILE A 143 0.58 -8.30 15.42
CA ILE A 143 -0.78 -8.67 15.80
C ILE A 143 -0.80 -10.19 15.95
N ASN A 144 -0.92 -10.67 17.19
CA ASN A 144 -0.93 -12.11 17.47
C ASN A 144 -2.27 -12.74 17.07
N HIS A 145 -3.37 -12.08 17.42
CA HIS A 145 -4.71 -12.55 17.09
C HIS A 145 -5.65 -11.36 16.98
N MET A 146 -6.63 -11.43 16.06
CA MET A 146 -7.66 -10.41 15.90
C MET A 146 -9.02 -11.06 15.66
N VAL A 147 -10.04 -10.58 16.35
CA VAL A 147 -11.41 -11.05 16.28
C VAL A 147 -12.37 -9.90 16.07
N GLN A 148 -13.50 -10.18 15.46
CA GLN A 148 -14.63 -9.26 15.45
C GLN A 148 -15.48 -9.50 16.70
N ILE A 149 -15.68 -8.47 17.51
CA ILE A 149 -16.44 -8.58 18.77
C ILE A 149 -17.83 -7.95 18.70
N GLY A 150 -18.10 -7.19 17.64
CA GLY A 150 -19.38 -6.58 17.39
C GLY A 150 -19.52 -6.17 15.92
N GLY A 151 -20.77 -6.06 15.48
CA GLY A 151 -21.09 -5.54 14.15
C GLY A 151 -21.54 -6.60 13.15
N LEU A 152 -21.03 -6.47 11.92
CA LEU A 152 -21.51 -7.16 10.73
C LEU A 152 -21.02 -8.60 10.67
N GLY A 153 -21.88 -9.58 10.92
CA GLY A 153 -21.50 -11.00 10.98
C GLY A 153 -20.93 -11.59 9.68
N GLU A 154 -20.95 -10.84 8.58
CA GLU A 154 -20.41 -11.27 7.28
C GLU A 154 -18.93 -10.89 7.06
N CYS A 155 -18.30 -10.20 8.01
CA CYS A 155 -16.89 -9.83 7.90
C CYS A 155 -15.98 -11.00 8.29
N LYS A 156 -15.06 -11.35 7.40
CA LYS A 156 -13.98 -12.32 7.64
C LYS A 156 -12.71 -11.57 8.04
N VAL A 157 -12.11 -11.95 9.17
CA VAL A 157 -10.82 -11.42 9.64
C VAL A 157 -9.78 -12.52 9.46
N GLU A 158 -8.73 -12.24 8.69
CA GLU A 158 -7.66 -13.19 8.39
C GLU A 158 -6.30 -12.51 8.53
N GLY A 159 -5.27 -13.27 8.92
CA GLY A 159 -3.89 -12.82 8.76
C GLY A 159 -3.57 -12.55 7.29
N ALA A 160 -2.90 -11.45 6.97
CA ALA A 160 -2.63 -11.08 5.57
C ALA A 160 -1.73 -12.08 4.85
N HIS A 161 -0.94 -12.88 5.58
CA HIS A 161 -0.13 -13.94 4.99
C HIS A 161 -0.95 -15.15 4.54
N GLY A 162 -2.28 -15.12 4.69
CA GLY A 162 -3.14 -16.11 4.07
C GLY A 162 -2.85 -17.52 4.57
N PHE A 163 -2.38 -17.65 5.82
CA PHE A 163 -2.44 -18.90 6.59
C PHE A 163 -3.92 -19.25 6.80
N THR A 164 -4.54 -19.63 5.69
CA THR A 164 -5.85 -20.24 5.59
C THR A 164 -5.60 -21.66 6.04
N GLU A 165 -5.94 -21.89 7.31
CA GLU A 165 -5.64 -23.10 8.07
C GLU A 165 -4.14 -23.20 8.41
N PRO A 166 -3.79 -23.62 9.66
CA PRO A 166 -2.43 -24.09 9.88
C PRO A 166 -2.17 -25.14 8.78
N PRO A 167 -1.11 -25.02 7.97
CA PRO A 167 -0.81 -26.02 6.94
C PRO A 167 -0.90 -27.35 7.67
N HIS A 168 -1.78 -28.25 7.25
CA HIS A 168 -2.04 -29.52 7.95
C HIS A 168 -0.75 -29.98 8.61
N TRP A 169 -0.64 -29.81 9.93
CA TRP A 169 0.54 -30.26 10.64
C TRP A 169 0.56 -31.74 10.36
N GLN A 170 1.48 -32.15 9.48
CA GLN A 170 1.58 -33.53 9.10
C GLN A 170 1.81 -34.27 10.41
N HIS A 171 0.86 -35.14 10.75
CA HIS A 171 1.09 -36.18 11.74
C HIS A 171 2.37 -36.88 11.27
N MET A 172 3.49 -36.62 11.94
CA MET A 172 4.72 -37.32 11.62
C MET A 172 4.51 -38.75 12.11
N ASP A 173 4.27 -39.67 11.17
CA ASP A 173 4.52 -41.09 11.39
C ASP A 173 6.04 -41.30 11.38
N GLY A 174 6.67 -41.07 12.53
CA GLY A 174 8.11 -41.19 12.74
C GLY A 174 8.49 -40.91 14.19
N ASP A 175 9.35 -41.75 14.75
CA ASP A 175 9.55 -41.97 16.19
C ASP A 175 9.65 -40.70 17.06
N GLN A 176 8.91 -40.72 18.17
CA GLN A 176 8.89 -39.72 19.24
C GLN A 176 10.30 -39.23 19.64
N PRO A 177 10.48 -37.93 19.94
CA PRO A 177 11.70 -37.47 20.58
C PRO A 177 11.86 -38.10 21.97
N VAL A 178 13.06 -38.60 22.25
CA VAL A 178 13.43 -39.26 23.51
C VAL A 178 13.58 -38.21 24.63
N GLY A 179 12.56 -38.09 25.48
CA GLY A 179 12.53 -37.28 26.70
C GLY A 179 11.31 -37.68 27.56
N PRO A 180 11.28 -37.43 28.88
CA PRO A 180 10.24 -37.98 29.76
C PRO A 180 8.86 -37.38 29.44
N VAL A 181 8.00 -38.18 28.81
CA VAL A 181 6.60 -37.87 28.44
C VAL A 181 5.68 -38.42 29.52
N ASP A 182 5.50 -37.69 30.62
CA ASP A 182 4.51 -38.05 31.65
C ASP A 182 3.61 -36.86 32.08
N ASP A 183 3.80 -35.66 31.52
CA ASP A 183 2.95 -34.50 31.82
C ASP A 183 2.08 -34.10 30.61
N PRO A 184 0.78 -34.47 30.59
CA PRO A 184 -0.14 -34.18 29.49
C PRO A 184 -0.49 -32.69 29.33
N GLN A 185 0.05 -31.80 30.17
CA GLN A 185 -0.14 -30.35 30.03
C GLN A 185 0.87 -29.66 29.10
N TRP A 186 1.93 -30.34 28.66
CA TRP A 186 2.97 -29.74 27.81
C TRP A 186 2.89 -30.27 26.39
N GLY A 187 2.34 -29.46 25.48
CA GLY A 187 2.53 -29.66 24.04
C GLY A 187 3.95 -29.28 23.64
N TYR A 188 4.61 -30.10 22.82
CA TYR A 188 5.87 -29.73 22.20
C TYR A 188 5.61 -28.82 20.99
N GLU A 189 6.35 -27.72 20.90
CA GLU A 189 6.33 -26.81 19.77
C GLU A 189 7.50 -27.18 18.83
N VAL A 190 7.19 -27.58 17.60
CA VAL A 190 8.20 -27.87 16.58
C VAL A 190 8.55 -26.56 15.88
N ILE A 191 9.75 -26.04 16.14
CA ILE A 191 10.25 -24.82 15.51
C ILE A 191 10.91 -25.21 14.16
N PRO A 192 10.40 -24.75 13.00
CA PRO A 192 11.10 -24.94 11.73
C PRO A 192 12.46 -24.25 11.78
N ILE A 193 13.44 -24.87 11.16
CA ILE A 193 14.83 -24.40 11.13
C ILE A 193 15.18 -24.11 9.66
N ASP A 194 15.94 -23.05 9.39
CA ASP A 194 16.37 -22.71 8.04
C ASP A 194 17.53 -23.61 7.58
N GLU A 195 18.00 -23.39 6.33
CA GLU A 195 19.10 -24.15 5.75
C GLU A 195 20.43 -23.99 6.53
N ASN A 196 20.55 -22.98 7.39
CA ASN A 196 21.75 -22.70 8.20
C ASN A 196 21.68 -23.29 9.61
N GLY A 197 20.57 -23.94 9.99
CA GLY A 197 20.38 -24.42 11.34
C GLY A 197 19.84 -23.36 12.30
N ASP A 198 19.45 -22.19 11.80
CA ASP A 198 18.85 -21.13 12.59
C ASP A 198 17.34 -21.36 12.70
N PRO A 199 16.74 -21.27 13.90
CA PRO A 199 15.30 -21.39 14.05
C PRO A 199 14.61 -20.31 13.20
N ILE A 200 13.86 -20.73 12.17
CA ILE A 200 12.85 -19.90 11.53
C ILE A 200 11.77 -19.78 12.58
N LEU A 201 11.81 -18.74 13.41
CA LEU A 201 10.72 -18.48 14.35
C LEU A 201 9.46 -18.30 13.51
N PRO A 202 8.55 -19.30 13.45
CA PRO A 202 7.23 -19.03 12.93
C PRO A 202 6.62 -18.21 14.06
N PHE A 203 6.53 -16.90 13.91
CA PHE A 203 5.69 -16.17 14.84
C PHE A 203 4.26 -16.71 14.60
N LEU A 204 3.88 -17.73 15.38
CA LEU A 204 2.69 -18.56 15.30
C LEU A 204 1.45 -17.71 14.97
N GLY A 205 1.05 -17.65 13.69
CA GLY A 205 -0.10 -16.85 13.23
C GLY A 205 0.00 -15.33 13.48
N ALA A 206 1.17 -14.84 13.88
CA ALA A 206 1.35 -13.47 14.31
C ALA A 206 1.83 -12.64 13.11
N ASP A 207 0.87 -11.99 12.46
CA ASP A 207 1.13 -11.15 11.30
C ASP A 207 1.30 -9.69 11.72
N TRP A 208 2.21 -8.98 11.06
CA TRP A 208 2.28 -7.51 11.15
C TRP A 208 1.06 -6.83 10.54
N THR A 209 0.31 -7.59 9.73
CA THR A 209 -0.84 -7.07 9.00
C THR A 209 -2.00 -8.06 8.99
N TYR A 210 -3.20 -7.56 9.25
CA TYR A 210 -4.44 -8.34 9.20
C TYR A 210 -5.33 -7.80 8.10
N ARG A 211 -6.10 -8.67 7.45
CA ARG A 211 -7.04 -8.32 6.38
C ARG A 211 -8.46 -8.61 6.84
N ILE A 212 -9.33 -7.62 6.70
CA ILE A 212 -10.76 -7.71 6.96
C ILE A 212 -11.48 -7.66 5.62
N ARG A 213 -12.27 -8.67 5.31
CA ARG A 213 -13.08 -8.72 4.10
C ARG A 213 -14.54 -8.86 4.47
N CYS A 214 -15.36 -7.92 4.04
CA CYS A 214 -16.81 -7.98 4.18
C CYS A 214 -17.44 -7.91 2.79
N SER A 215 -18.44 -8.75 2.54
CA SER A 215 -19.35 -8.59 1.40
C SER A 215 -19.91 -7.17 1.32
N LYS A 216 -20.28 -6.62 2.48
CA LYS A 216 -20.97 -5.35 2.62
C LYS A 216 -20.74 -4.69 3.99
N ILE A 217 -20.61 -3.36 4.02
CA ILE A 217 -20.74 -2.49 5.18
C ILE A 217 -22.02 -1.67 5.02
N PRO A 218 -23.13 -2.05 5.67
CA PRO A 218 -24.39 -1.32 5.58
C PRO A 218 -24.28 0.13 6.05
N ALA A 219 -25.19 0.97 5.57
CA ALA A 219 -25.46 2.30 6.08
C ALA A 219 -25.73 2.27 7.58
N ASN A 220 -25.30 3.32 8.29
CA ASN A 220 -25.49 3.50 9.73
C ASN A 220 -25.06 2.27 10.55
N SER A 221 -23.95 1.63 10.16
CA SER A 221 -23.44 0.43 10.81
C SER A 221 -22.11 0.66 11.52
N HIS A 222 -21.79 -0.26 12.43
CA HIS A 222 -20.59 -0.21 13.24
C HIS A 222 -19.92 -1.59 13.25
N LEU A 223 -18.62 -1.63 13.00
CA LEU A 223 -17.77 -2.83 13.03
C LEU A 223 -16.69 -2.65 14.09
N VAL A 224 -16.60 -3.58 15.03
CA VAL A 224 -15.63 -3.54 16.13
C VAL A 224 -14.68 -4.71 16.02
N LEU A 225 -13.39 -4.40 15.88
CA LEU A 225 -12.30 -5.36 15.84
C LEU A 225 -11.49 -5.26 17.13
N PHE A 226 -11.13 -6.41 17.69
CA PHE A 226 -10.35 -6.53 18.90
C PHE A 226 -9.16 -7.44 18.64
N GLY A 227 -7.95 -7.03 19.02
CA GLY A 227 -6.74 -7.81 18.81
C GLY A 227 -5.76 -7.73 19.96
N ALA A 228 -4.91 -8.75 20.03
CA ALA A 228 -3.77 -8.83 20.93
C ALA A 228 -2.49 -8.49 20.17
N LEU A 229 -1.74 -7.50 20.67
CA LEU A 229 -0.47 -7.05 20.11
C LEU A 229 0.71 -7.55 20.94
N VAL A 230 1.83 -7.81 20.28
CA VAL A 230 3.10 -8.21 20.91
C VAL A 230 4.22 -7.28 20.47
N ALA A 231 4.99 -6.80 21.44
CA ALA A 231 6.25 -6.10 21.18
C ALA A 231 7.37 -7.11 20.98
N VAL A 232 7.89 -7.16 19.76
CA VAL A 232 9.05 -7.99 19.40
C VAL A 232 10.28 -7.10 19.41
N ASN A 233 11.34 -7.57 20.05
CA ASN A 233 12.60 -6.86 20.07
C ASN A 233 13.28 -7.01 18.70
N GLU A 234 13.23 -5.95 17.90
CA GLU A 234 13.84 -5.92 16.56
C GLU A 234 15.37 -6.10 16.62
N HIS A 235 15.99 -5.81 17.77
CA HIS A 235 17.45 -5.81 17.94
C HIS A 235 18.03 -7.19 18.26
N VAL A 236 17.23 -8.25 18.33
CA VAL A 236 17.73 -9.62 18.58
C VAL A 236 18.70 -10.06 17.48
N TYR A 237 18.59 -9.51 16.26
CA TYR A 237 19.48 -9.87 15.15
C TYR A 237 20.81 -9.09 15.14
N ASP A 238 20.88 -7.91 15.75
CA ASP A 238 22.02 -6.99 15.58
C ASP A 238 22.92 -6.86 16.82
N LYS A 239 22.52 -7.38 17.98
CA LYS A 239 23.30 -7.25 19.22
C LYS A 239 23.58 -8.61 19.87
N PRO A 240 24.82 -8.84 20.36
CA PRO A 240 25.14 -10.06 21.09
C PRO A 240 24.20 -10.19 22.28
N PRO A 241 23.78 -11.42 22.63
CA PRO A 241 22.76 -11.67 23.63
C PRO A 241 23.14 -10.97 24.93
N HIS A 242 22.34 -9.98 25.32
CA HIS A 242 22.49 -9.35 26.63
C HIS A 242 22.25 -10.44 27.68
N PRO A 243 23.16 -10.63 28.66
CA PRO A 243 22.91 -11.53 29.77
C PRO A 243 21.86 -10.88 30.69
N ALA A 244 20.58 -11.14 30.45
CA ALA A 244 19.50 -10.65 31.31
C ALA A 244 18.25 -11.57 31.29
N PRO A 245 17.52 -11.63 32.42
CA PRO A 245 16.86 -12.83 32.96
C PRO A 245 15.40 -13.00 32.51
N SER A 246 15.04 -12.56 31.30
CA SER A 246 13.72 -12.86 30.78
C SER A 246 13.70 -14.32 30.33
N PRO A 247 12.73 -15.15 30.76
CA PRO A 247 12.52 -16.46 30.14
C PRO A 247 12.19 -16.37 28.64
N TRP A 248 11.92 -15.15 28.14
CA TRP A 248 11.64 -14.87 26.73
C TRP A 248 12.49 -13.70 26.22
N PRO A 249 13.70 -13.94 25.68
CA PRO A 249 14.60 -12.86 25.23
C PRO A 249 14.10 -12.12 23.98
N PHE A 250 13.09 -12.66 23.29
CA PHE A 250 12.57 -12.14 22.03
C PHE A 250 11.50 -11.05 22.17
N PHE A 251 10.87 -10.94 23.35
CA PHE A 251 9.75 -10.03 23.57
C PHE A 251 10.15 -8.86 24.45
N ASP A 252 9.82 -7.66 23.97
CA ASP A 252 9.87 -6.46 24.79
C ASP A 252 8.69 -6.44 25.77
N PRO A 253 8.77 -5.66 26.87
CA PRO A 253 7.62 -5.41 27.73
C PRO A 253 6.40 -4.92 26.91
N PRO A 254 5.16 -5.28 27.31
CA PRO A 254 3.97 -4.85 26.60
C PRO A 254 3.90 -3.32 26.55
N ARG A 255 3.58 -2.79 25.38
CA ARG A 255 3.41 -1.35 25.13
C ARG A 255 2.26 -1.12 24.15
N PRO A 256 1.61 0.05 24.16
CA PRO A 256 0.64 0.37 23.11
C PRO A 256 1.34 0.49 21.75
N ALA A 257 0.58 0.29 20.69
CA ALA A 257 1.04 0.61 19.33
C ALA A 257 1.33 2.11 19.22
N LYS A 258 2.46 2.47 18.60
CA LYS A 258 2.82 3.86 18.27
C LYS A 258 2.02 4.35 17.07
N TRP A 259 1.73 3.45 16.14
CA TRP A 259 0.92 3.75 14.97
C TRP A 259 0.08 2.52 14.59
N VAL A 260 -1.10 2.79 14.03
CA VAL A 260 -1.95 1.81 13.38
C VAL A 260 -2.38 2.44 12.05
N THR A 261 -2.28 1.68 10.97
CA THR A 261 -2.68 2.09 9.62
C THR A 261 -3.80 1.17 9.16
N LEU A 262 -4.86 1.75 8.60
CA LEU A 262 -5.92 1.00 7.92
C LEU A 262 -6.00 1.45 6.46
N VAL A 263 -5.84 0.51 5.53
CA VAL A 263 -5.97 0.74 4.09
C VAL A 263 -7.17 -0.05 3.59
N ALA A 264 -8.25 0.64 3.25
CA ALA A 264 -9.48 0.02 2.76
C ALA A 264 -9.72 0.26 1.26
N ILE A 265 -10.28 -0.75 0.61
CA ILE A 265 -10.80 -0.74 -0.75
C ILE A 265 -12.26 -1.19 -0.67
N PHE A 266 -13.16 -0.44 -1.28
CA PHE A 266 -14.60 -0.77 -1.31
C PHE A 266 -15.28 -0.11 -2.52
N GLN A 267 -16.51 -0.53 -2.77
CA GLN A 267 -17.42 0.04 -3.76
C GLN A 267 -18.59 0.69 -3.03
N VAL A 268 -19.13 1.80 -3.53
CA VAL A 268 -20.29 2.48 -2.92
C VAL A 268 -21.55 2.05 -3.67
N SER A 269 -22.52 1.43 -2.98
CA SER A 269 -23.76 0.98 -3.62
C SER A 269 -24.63 2.19 -3.98
N GLY A 270 -25.16 2.24 -5.21
CA GLY A 270 -26.21 3.20 -5.59
C GLY A 270 -25.77 4.50 -6.26
N HIS A 271 -24.47 4.71 -6.55
CA HIS A 271 -24.02 5.80 -7.44
C HIS A 271 -22.84 5.37 -8.31
N ASP A 272 -22.83 5.82 -9.57
CA ASP A 272 -21.77 5.56 -10.56
C ASP A 272 -20.36 5.86 -10.02
N TYR A 273 -19.60 4.77 -9.85
CA TYR A 273 -18.17 4.57 -9.57
C TYR A 273 -17.25 5.79 -9.34
N LYS A 274 -16.61 5.85 -8.16
CA LYS A 274 -15.19 6.28 -7.97
C LYS A 274 -14.52 5.50 -6.84
N LYS A 275 -13.32 4.94 -7.10
CA LYS A 275 -12.42 4.36 -6.07
C LYS A 275 -12.01 5.43 -5.07
N ALA A 276 -12.17 5.20 -3.77
CA ALA A 276 -11.57 6.02 -2.71
C ALA A 276 -10.38 5.29 -2.09
N ILE A 277 -9.25 5.97 -1.91
CA ILE A 277 -8.12 5.48 -1.12
C ILE A 277 -8.03 6.41 0.09
N HIS A 278 -8.35 5.89 1.28
CA HIS A 278 -8.13 6.62 2.53
C HIS A 278 -6.82 6.15 3.16
N LYS A 279 -5.95 7.10 3.53
CA LYS A 279 -4.74 6.85 4.32
C LYS A 279 -4.88 7.66 5.60
N GLY A 280 -5.32 7.02 6.68
CA GLY A 280 -5.27 7.59 8.02
C GLY A 280 -3.95 7.20 8.68
N SER A 281 -3.19 8.18 9.16
CA SER A 281 -2.02 7.97 10.02
C SER A 281 -2.37 8.45 11.43
N ILE A 282 -2.30 7.56 12.42
CA ILE A 282 -2.37 7.96 13.83
C ILE A 282 -1.07 8.68 14.17
N GLY A 283 -1.22 9.94 14.61
CA GLY A 283 -0.13 10.89 14.87
C GLY A 283 -0.49 12.33 14.50
N GLN A 284 -1.51 12.54 13.65
CA GLN A 284 -2.13 13.85 13.48
C GLN A 284 -3.54 13.84 14.09
N ILE A 285 -3.59 14.29 15.34
CA ILE A 285 -4.81 14.80 15.98
C ILE A 285 -5.26 16.01 15.16
N HIS A 286 -6.21 15.82 14.24
CA HIS A 286 -7.04 16.93 13.81
C HIS A 286 -8.01 17.21 14.96
N LYS A 287 -7.62 18.12 15.84
CA LYS A 287 -8.54 18.80 16.74
C LYS A 287 -9.59 19.49 15.87
N ILE A 288 -10.82 18.98 15.90
CA ILE A 288 -11.97 19.68 15.35
C ILE A 288 -12.46 20.62 16.47
N GLU A 289 -12.21 21.91 16.30
CA GLU A 289 -13.09 22.97 16.82
C GLU A 289 -14.06 23.35 15.71
#